data_AF-G5J5U1-F1
#
_entry.id   AF-G5J5U1-F1
#
_cell.length_a   1.000
_cell.length_b   1.000
_cell.length_c   1.000
_cell.angle_alpha   90.00
_cell.angle_beta   90.00
_cell.angle_gamma   90.00
#
_symmetry.space_group_name_H-M   'P 1'
#
loop_
_entity.id
_entity.type
_entity.pdbx_description
1 polymer ?
#
loop_
_entity_poly.entity_id
_entity_poly.type
_entity_poly.pdbx_seq_one_letter_code
_entity_poly.pdbx_strand_id
1 'polypeptide(L)'
;MLVVEAKLKNGTPEQYQKLDEAIRTSQFVRNTCVRYWMDNKGITRNDLQKLCSTLAKNKDTPWVTLLNSQARQSAADRAWQSINRFYQNCRAKISGKK
;
A
#
# COMPACT_ATOMS: atom_id res chain seq x y z
N MET A 1 -12.32 2.49 6.57
CA MET A 1 -11.05 2.93 7.17
C MET A 1 -11.25 4.38 7.57
N LEU A 2 -11.24 4.68 8.88
CA LEU A 2 -11.16 6.07 9.34
C LEU A 2 -9.77 6.60 8.95
N VAL A 3 -9.72 7.71 8.22
CA VAL A 3 -8.47 8.37 7.86
C VAL A 3 -8.27 9.51 8.84
N VAL A 4 -7.31 9.35 9.75
CA VAL A 4 -6.87 10.42 10.65
C VAL A 4 -5.63 11.04 10.04
N GLU A 5 -5.73 12.30 9.62
CA GLU A 5 -4.61 13.05 9.09
C GLU A 5 -3.95 13.85 10.22
N ALA A 6 -2.66 13.63 10.42
CA ALA A 6 -1.85 14.39 11.37
C ALA A 6 -0.64 14.97 10.65
N LYS A 7 -0.26 16.20 10.99
CA LYS A 7 0.91 16.88 10.45
C LYS A 7 1.92 17.12 11.57
N LEU A 8 3.16 16.73 11.34
CA LEU A 8 4.27 17.08 12.23
C LEU A 8 4.61 18.57 12.02
N LYS A 9 4.32 19.41 13.01
CA LYS A 9 4.70 20.84 13.02
C LYS A 9 6.06 20.99 13.68
N ASN A 10 6.91 21.87 13.13
CA ASN A 10 8.24 22.19 13.66
C ASN A 10 9.14 20.95 13.82
N GLY A 11 9.05 20.00 12.88
CA GLY A 11 9.90 18.82 12.89
C GLY A 11 11.34 19.16 12.53
N THR A 12 12.29 18.38 13.04
CA THR A 12 13.69 18.47 12.57
C THR A 12 13.82 17.86 11.17
N PRO A 13 14.87 18.20 10.40
CA PRO A 13 15.13 17.59 9.10
C PRO A 13 15.14 16.05 9.14
N GLU A 14 15.73 15.47 10.20
CA GLU A 14 15.83 14.02 10.38
C GLU A 14 14.46 13.38 10.62
N GLN A 15 13.55 14.07 11.31
CA GLN A 15 12.19 13.57 11.53
C GLN A 15 11.40 13.55 10.22
N TYR A 16 11.51 14.59 9.40
CA TYR A 16 10.88 14.61 8.09
C TYR A 16 11.46 13.55 7.16
N GLN A 17 12.77 13.32 7.20
CA GLN A 17 13.40 12.24 6.43
C GLN A 17 12.84 10.86 6.81
N LYS A 18 12.68 10.57 8.11
CA LYS A 18 12.07 9.30 8.57
C LYS A 18 10.62 9.15 8.10
N LEU A 19 9.85 10.24 8.06
CA LEU A 19 8.49 10.22 7.52
C LEU A 19 8.50 9.91 6.02
N ASP A 20 9.40 10.54 5.26
CA ASP A 20 9.54 10.28 3.83
C ASP A 20 9.93 8.82 3.55
N GLU A 21 10.86 8.25 4.32
CA GLU A 21 11.25 6.84 4.21
C GLU A 21 10.06 5.91 4.51
N ALA A 22 9.26 6.22 5.55
CA ALA A 22 8.06 5.46 5.88
C ALA A 22 6.99 5.54 4.77
N ILE A 23 6.78 6.74 4.21
CA ILE A 23 5.84 6.97 3.10
C ILE A 23 6.29 6.20 1.86
N ARG A 24 7.57 6.30 1.47
CA ARG A 24 8.14 5.57 0.33
C ARG A 24 7.99 4.06 0.51
N THR A 25 8.25 3.55 1.72
CA THR A 25 8.09 2.12 2.01
C THR A 25 6.62 1.68 1.92
N SER A 26 5.68 2.50 2.42
CA SER A 26 4.24 2.21 2.31
C SER A 26 3.77 2.22 0.85
N GLN A 27 4.25 3.18 0.06
CA GLN A 27 3.98 3.25 -1.37
C GLN A 27 4.56 2.05 -2.12
N PHE A 28 5.78 1.62 -1.78
CA PHE A 28 6.39 0.41 -2.33
C PHE A 28 5.49 -0.81 -2.11
N VAL A 29 5.08 -1.07 -0.86
CA VAL A 29 4.20 -2.21 -0.54
C VAL A 29 2.89 -2.14 -1.33
N ARG A 30 2.25 -0.97 -1.38
CA ARG A 30 1.01 -0.77 -2.15
C ARG A 30 1.22 -1.07 -3.63
N ASN A 31 2.27 -0.51 -4.25
CA ASN A 31 2.53 -0.64 -5.67
C ASN A 31 2.89 -2.09 -6.03
N THR A 32 3.63 -2.79 -5.17
CA THR A 32 3.91 -4.22 -5.32
C THR A 32 2.63 -5.05 -5.25
N CYS A 33 1.69 -4.73 -4.35
CA CYS A 33 0.38 -5.38 -4.31
C CYS A 33 -0.42 -5.16 -5.60
N VAL A 34 -0.41 -3.94 -6.15
CA VAL A 34 -1.08 -3.64 -7.42
C VAL A 34 -0.43 -4.41 -8.57
N ARG A 35 0.91 -4.43 -8.65
CA ARG A 35 1.65 -5.20 -9.66
C ARG A 35 1.30 -6.69 -9.58
N TYR A 36 1.35 -7.25 -8.37
CA TYR A 36 0.98 -8.65 -8.14
C TYR A 36 -0.44 -8.98 -8.60
N TRP A 37 -1.41 -8.08 -8.37
CA TRP A 37 -2.76 -8.22 -8.90
C TRP A 37 -2.81 -8.14 -10.44
N MET A 38 -2.03 -7.27 -11.08
CA MET A 38 -2.01 -7.18 -12.54
C MET A 38 -1.43 -8.43 -13.20
N ASP A 39 -0.42 -9.03 -12.58
CA ASP A 39 0.33 -10.15 -13.15
C ASP A 39 -0.36 -11.51 -12.89
N ASN A 40 -1.38 -11.57 -12.02
CA ASN A 40 -2.04 -12.81 -11.61
C ASN A 40 -3.57 -12.72 -11.71
N LYS A 41 -4.22 -13.82 -12.10
CA LYS A 41 -5.69 -13.91 -12.15
C LYS A 41 -6.26 -14.39 -10.82
N GLY A 42 -7.44 -13.90 -10.44
CA GLY A 42 -8.18 -14.39 -9.27
C GLY A 42 -7.64 -13.94 -7.91
N ILE A 43 -6.76 -12.93 -7.88
CA ILE A 43 -6.18 -12.41 -6.64
C ILE A 43 -7.26 -11.84 -5.73
N THR A 44 -7.25 -12.27 -4.47
CA THR A 44 -8.16 -11.82 -3.42
C THR A 44 -7.50 -10.81 -2.49
N ARG A 45 -8.30 -10.12 -1.67
CA ARG A 45 -7.79 -9.27 -0.58
C ARG A 45 -6.81 -10.01 0.32
N ASN A 46 -7.12 -11.28 0.65
CA ASN A 46 -6.29 -12.07 1.56
C ASN A 46 -4.92 -12.39 0.96
N ASP A 47 -4.84 -12.59 -0.35
CA ASP A 47 -3.57 -12.85 -1.03
C ASP A 47 -2.65 -11.63 -0.95
N LEU A 48 -3.19 -10.42 -1.09
CA LEU A 48 -2.42 -9.18 -0.88
C LEU A 48 -1.95 -9.02 0.57
N GLN A 49 -2.77 -9.45 1.55
CA GLN A 49 -2.37 -9.42 2.96
C GLN A 49 -1.26 -10.44 3.25
N LYS A 50 -1.32 -11.64 2.66
CA LYS A 50 -0.24 -12.64 2.74
C LYS A 50 1.04 -12.14 2.08
N LEU A 51 0.93 -11.46 0.94
CA LEU A 51 2.07 -10.87 0.23
C LEU A 51 2.87 -9.90 1.13
N CYS A 52 2.22 -9.10 1.97
CA CYS A 52 2.90 -8.25 2.94
C CYS A 52 3.85 -9.02 3.87
N SER A 53 3.45 -10.21 4.31
CA SER A 53 4.28 -11.09 5.15
C SER A 53 5.46 -11.68 4.37
N THR A 54 5.28 -11.95 3.06
CA THR A 54 6.37 -12.40 2.19
C THR A 54 7.38 -11.28 1.95
N LEU A 55 6.91 -10.06 1.65
CA LEU A 55 7.78 -8.88 1.45
C LEU A 55 8.56 -8.54 2.72
N ALA A 56 7.94 -8.71 3.89
CA ALA A 56 8.60 -8.55 5.18
C ALA A 56 9.79 -9.50 5.38
N LYS A 57 9.73 -10.70 4.80
CA LYS A 57 10.78 -11.73 4.94
C LYS A 57 11.80 -11.66 3.81
N ASN A 58 11.57 -10.84 2.79
CA ASN A 58 12.46 -10.73 1.65
C ASN A 58 13.73 -9.95 2.04
N LYS A 59 14.89 -10.57 1.81
CA LYS A 59 16.21 -9.99 2.07
C LYS A 59 16.56 -8.85 1.11
N ASP A 60 15.97 -8.82 -0.08
CA ASP A 60 16.20 -7.77 -1.08
C ASP A 60 15.51 -6.45 -0.72
N THR A 61 14.50 -6.52 0.16
CA THR A 61 13.69 -5.36 0.56
C THR A 61 13.69 -5.16 2.07
N PRO A 62 14.86 -5.02 2.73
CA PRO A 62 14.96 -5.01 4.19
C PRO A 62 14.20 -3.84 4.82
N TRP A 63 14.08 -2.72 4.11
CA TRP A 63 13.35 -1.53 4.58
C TRP A 63 11.86 -1.80 4.84
N VAL A 64 11.27 -2.83 4.23
CA VAL A 64 9.86 -3.22 4.47
C VAL A 64 9.64 -3.65 5.92
N THR A 65 10.67 -4.15 6.60
CA THR A 65 10.57 -4.54 8.02
C THR A 65 10.58 -3.37 8.99
N LEU A 66 11.03 -2.19 8.54
CA LEU A 66 10.99 -0.96 9.33
C LEU A 66 9.56 -0.47 9.56
N LEU A 67 8.63 -0.84 8.67
CA LEU A 67 7.20 -0.65 8.93
C LEU A 67 6.64 -1.82 9.75
N ASN A 68 5.83 -1.49 10.75
CA ASN A 68 5.09 -2.49 11.51
C ASN A 68 4.09 -3.27 10.62
N SER A 69 3.59 -4.40 11.12
CA SER A 69 2.65 -5.25 10.38
C SER A 69 1.40 -4.50 9.96
N GLN A 70 0.79 -3.71 10.85
CA GLN A 70 -0.45 -2.99 10.59
C GLN A 70 -0.31 -1.95 9.47
N ALA A 71 0.81 -1.22 9.42
CA ALA A 71 1.10 -0.23 8.38
C ALA A 71 1.22 -0.91 7.00
N ARG A 72 1.87 -2.07 6.93
CA ARG A 72 1.98 -2.85 5.68
C ARG A 72 0.62 -3.39 5.23
N GLN A 73 -0.15 -3.95 6.16
CA GLN A 73 -1.50 -4.44 5.88
C GLN A 73 -2.45 -3.32 5.43
N SER A 74 -2.31 -2.12 6.01
CA SER A 74 -3.04 -0.93 5.56
C SER A 74 -2.68 -0.52 4.13
N ALA A 75 -1.40 -0.62 3.74
CA ALA A 75 -0.98 -0.39 2.36
C ALA A 75 -1.59 -1.40 1.37
N ALA A 76 -1.63 -2.69 1.73
CA ALA A 76 -2.34 -3.72 0.95
C ALA A 76 -3.85 -3.47 0.87
N ASP A 77 -4.48 -3.05 1.96
CA ASP A 77 -5.91 -2.69 1.96
C ASP A 77 -6.20 -1.48 1.05
N ARG A 78 -5.31 -0.48 1.01
CA ARG A 78 -5.40 0.65 0.06
C ARG A 78 -5.24 0.20 -1.39
N ALA A 79 -4.37 -0.77 -1.66
CA ALA A 79 -4.26 -1.39 -2.98
C ALA A 79 -5.57 -2.10 -3.35
N TRP A 80 -6.11 -2.93 -2.45
CA TRP A 80 -7.38 -3.63 -2.65
C TRP A 80 -8.56 -2.68 -2.87
N GLN A 81 -8.66 -1.59 -2.10
CA GLN A 81 -9.71 -0.57 -2.30
C GLN A 81 -9.62 0.05 -3.70
N SER A 82 -8.40 0.30 -4.20
CA SER A 82 -8.18 0.83 -5.56
C SER A 82 -8.63 -0.18 -6.62
N ILE A 83 -8.28 -1.46 -6.46
CA ILE A 83 -8.67 -2.56 -7.37
C ILE A 83 -10.19 -2.76 -7.37
N ASN A 84 -10.80 -2.81 -6.18
CA ASN A 84 -12.25 -2.98 -6.05
C ASN A 84 -12.99 -1.80 -6.69
N ARG A 85 -12.52 -0.56 -6.47
CA ARG A 85 -13.08 0.63 -7.11
C ARG A 85 -12.95 0.57 -8.63
N PHE A 86 -11.82 0.09 -9.16
CA PHE A 86 -11.65 -0.12 -10.60
C PHE A 86 -12.73 -1.04 -11.16
N TYR A 87 -12.93 -2.23 -10.59
CA TYR A 87 -13.97 -3.14 -11.05
C TYR A 87 -15.39 -2.59 -10.86
N GLN A 88 -15.67 -1.89 -9.77
CA GLN A 88 -16.95 -1.21 -9.56
C GLN A 88 -17.22 -0.19 -10.66
N ASN A 89 -16.24 0.65 -10.99
CA ASN A 89 -16.35 1.63 -12.06
C ASN A 89 -16.56 0.96 -13.43
N CYS A 90 -15.85 -0.14 -13.72
CA CYS A 90 -16.05 -0.91 -14.96
C CYS A 90 -17.48 -1.46 -15.05
N ARG A 91 -18.01 -2.08 -13.98
CA ARG A 91 -19.38 -2.60 -13.94
C ARG A 91 -20.42 -1.50 -14.10
N ALA A 92 -20.19 -0.34 -13.49
CA ALA A 92 -21.06 0.82 -13.57
C ALA A 92 -20.90 1.64 -14.86
N LYS A 93 -19.98 1.25 -15.77
CA LYS A 93 -19.66 1.97 -17.01
C LYS A 93 -19.32 3.46 -16.78
N ILE A 94 -18.71 3.77 -15.64
CA ILE A 94 -18.27 5.13 -15.33
C ILE A 94 -17.05 5.43 -16.21
N SER A 95 -17.20 6.37 -17.13
CA SER A 95 -16.06 6.86 -17.92
C SER A 95 -15.05 7.52 -16.99
N GLY A 96 -13.77 7.13 -17.12
CA GLY A 96 -12.69 7.77 -16.36
C GLY A 96 -12.60 9.25 -16.74
N LYS A 97 -12.13 10.09 -15.81
CA LYS A 97 -11.67 11.43 -16.16
C LYS A 97 -10.49 11.26 -17.13
N LYS A 98 -10.69 11.66 -18.39
CA LYS A 98 -9.60 11.77 -19.38
C LYS A 98 -8.66 12.89 -18.98
#